data_AF-A0A7V3D4K9-F1
#
_entry.id   AF-A0A7V3D4K9-F1
#
_cell.length_a   1.000
_cell.length_b   1.000
_cell.length_c   1.000
_cell.angle_alpha   90.00
_cell.angle_beta   90.00
_cell.angle_gamma   90.00
#
_symmetry.space_group_name_H-M   'P 1'
#
loop_
_entity.id
_entity.type
_entity.pdbx_description
1 polymer ?
#
loop_
_entity_poly.entity_id
_entity_poly.type
_entity_poly.pdbx_seq_one_letter_code
_entity_poly.pdbx_strand_id
1 'polypeptide(L)'
;MSPLTLLTVLTLAPAHMASAAGILQEMNTPALPPTGKPLTAENLPKFQPRILARYADAPVDRHLRLLLRQVQAFVWLTSGAEAPKELAADLAIASKDAGWKDFPRLPDFYPAPPLGPRQDAPLRERLAEEGKKLASALAAGEELLEKLNKLSEVRDRSPLRWQAHHDYLKARLLLQIANLYERSSALARMRREFPPLDRPRQHGWRLVPTPQMEGDPVGKKLFRQAGPLLEQITKNYPGTPWDVLAQRERKSSVGL
;
A
#
# COMPACT_ATOMS: atom_id res chain seq x y z
N MET A 1 -31.16 17.34 11.31
CA MET A 1 -30.68 18.09 10.13
C MET A 1 -29.25 18.53 10.44
N SER A 2 -28.26 17.85 9.89
CA SER A 2 -26.83 18.13 10.14
C SER A 2 -26.23 18.86 8.94
N PRO A 3 -25.32 19.84 9.14
CA PRO A 3 -24.87 20.68 8.05
C PRO A 3 -23.83 19.96 7.17
N LEU A 4 -24.04 20.12 5.86
CA LEU A 4 -23.12 19.77 4.79
C LEU A 4 -21.75 20.42 5.05
N THR A 5 -20.75 19.59 5.35
CA THR A 5 -19.36 20.05 5.35
C THR A 5 -18.89 20.08 3.90
N LEU A 6 -18.77 21.29 3.35
CA LEU A 6 -18.13 21.57 2.07
C LEU A 6 -16.67 21.10 2.13
N LEU A 7 -16.39 19.95 1.52
CA LEU A 7 -15.04 19.50 1.20
C LEU A 7 -14.54 20.34 0.02
N THR A 8 -13.64 21.28 0.30
CA THR A 8 -12.91 22.07 -0.68
C THR A 8 -12.23 21.14 -1.69
N VAL A 9 -12.70 21.16 -2.92
CA VAL A 9 -12.07 20.48 -4.05
C VAL A 9 -10.75 21.21 -4.32
N LEU A 10 -9.63 20.61 -3.94
CA LEU A 10 -8.31 21.02 -4.41
C LEU A 10 -8.21 20.70 -5.91
N THR A 11 -8.54 21.70 -6.72
CA THR A 11 -8.26 21.73 -8.15
C THR A 11 -6.75 21.70 -8.37
N LEU A 12 -6.24 20.56 -8.82
CA LEU A 12 -4.94 20.48 -9.50
C LEU A 12 -5.00 21.33 -10.77
N ALA A 13 -3.98 22.17 -10.99
CA ALA A 13 -3.90 23.07 -12.14
C ALA A 13 -3.95 22.31 -13.49
N PRO A 14 -4.64 22.85 -14.51
CA PRO A 14 -5.15 22.07 -15.65
C PRO A 14 -4.13 21.59 -16.69
N ALA A 15 -2.85 21.96 -16.63
CA ALA A 15 -1.90 21.71 -17.73
C ALA A 15 -1.05 20.42 -17.60
N HIS A 16 -0.96 19.78 -16.42
CA HIS A 16 -0.05 18.65 -16.19
C HIS A 16 -0.70 17.25 -16.25
N MET A 17 -2.02 17.19 -16.43
CA MET A 17 -2.79 16.00 -16.07
C MET A 17 -2.65 14.84 -17.06
N ALA A 18 -2.49 15.07 -18.36
CA ALA A 18 -2.26 13.98 -19.35
C ALA A 18 -0.79 13.53 -19.45
N SER A 19 0.10 14.10 -18.63
CA SER A 19 1.52 13.72 -18.61
C SER A 19 1.75 12.49 -17.73
N ALA A 20 2.82 11.75 -18.01
CA ALA A 20 3.24 10.63 -17.17
C ALA A 20 3.52 11.07 -15.71
N ALA A 21 4.02 12.29 -15.52
CA ALA A 21 4.27 12.86 -14.20
C ALA A 21 2.96 13.08 -13.42
N GLY A 22 1.93 13.62 -14.06
CA GLY A 22 0.61 13.80 -13.44
C GLY A 22 -0.03 12.47 -13.03
N ILE A 23 0.03 11.46 -13.91
CA ILE A 23 -0.46 10.10 -13.60
C ILE A 23 0.29 9.50 -12.40
N LEU A 24 1.62 9.61 -12.37
CA LEU A 24 2.39 9.12 -11.23
C LEU A 24 2.06 9.85 -9.93
N GLN A 25 1.86 11.16 -9.98
CA GLN A 25 1.51 11.95 -8.80
C GLN A 25 0.15 11.52 -8.24
N GLU A 26 -0.82 11.23 -9.09
CA GLU A 26 -2.14 10.71 -8.68
C GLU A 26 -2.05 9.32 -8.08
N MET A 27 -1.31 8.40 -8.71
CA MET A 27 -1.20 7.01 -8.26
C MET A 27 -0.25 6.80 -7.09
N ASN A 28 0.65 7.75 -6.85
CA ASN A 28 1.83 7.64 -6.00
C ASN A 28 1.63 6.71 -4.79
N THR A 29 2.26 5.54 -4.85
CA THR A 29 2.27 4.54 -3.76
C THR A 29 3.71 4.19 -3.40
N PRO A 30 4.00 3.91 -2.12
CA PRO A 30 5.32 3.48 -1.69
C PRO A 30 5.69 2.17 -2.38
N ALA A 31 6.98 2.02 -2.71
CA ALA A 31 7.51 0.78 -3.24
C ALA A 31 7.49 -0.31 -2.15
N LEU A 32 7.17 -1.55 -2.53
CA LEU A 32 7.34 -2.70 -1.65
C LEU A 32 8.80 -3.20 -1.72
N PRO A 33 9.41 -3.64 -0.61
CA PRO A 33 10.71 -4.30 -0.67
C PRO A 33 10.70 -5.51 -1.64
N PRO A 34 11.84 -5.87 -2.27
CA PRO A 34 13.10 -5.14 -2.31
C PRO A 34 13.12 -4.08 -3.42
N THR A 35 11.99 -3.66 -4.01
CA THR A 35 11.93 -2.93 -5.30
C THR A 35 12.53 -1.51 -5.33
N GLY A 36 13.33 -1.15 -4.34
CA GLY A 36 14.25 -0.03 -4.39
C GLY A 36 13.57 1.33 -4.18
N LYS A 37 14.16 2.36 -4.79
CA LYS A 37 13.71 3.76 -4.66
C LYS A 37 12.31 3.95 -5.27
N PRO A 38 11.51 4.92 -4.76
CA PRO A 38 10.28 5.33 -5.43
C PRO A 38 10.53 5.67 -6.90
N LEU A 39 9.59 5.30 -7.77
CA LEU A 39 9.61 5.77 -9.16
C LEU A 39 9.29 7.26 -9.17
N THR A 40 10.24 8.06 -9.66
CA THR A 40 10.07 9.50 -9.88
C THR A 40 9.95 9.77 -11.37
N ALA A 41 9.41 10.93 -11.74
CA ALA A 41 9.33 11.34 -13.15
C ALA A 41 10.70 11.32 -13.86
N GLU A 42 11.79 11.54 -13.12
CA GLU A 42 13.17 11.55 -13.61
C GLU A 42 13.67 10.15 -14.00
N ASN A 43 13.16 9.10 -13.35
CA ASN A 43 13.63 7.73 -13.51
C ASN A 43 12.67 6.85 -14.35
N LEU A 44 11.66 7.47 -14.96
CA LEU A 44 10.72 6.78 -15.83
C LEU A 44 11.23 6.69 -17.28
N PRO A 45 10.85 5.64 -18.02
CA PRO A 45 11.06 5.63 -19.47
C PRO A 45 10.27 6.77 -20.13
N LYS A 46 10.72 7.19 -21.31
CA LYS A 46 9.94 8.12 -22.15
C LYS A 46 8.70 7.42 -22.66
N PHE A 47 7.54 8.06 -22.49
CA PHE A 47 6.26 7.56 -22.97
C PHE A 47 5.86 8.25 -24.27
N GLN A 48 5.19 7.52 -25.16
CA GLN A 48 4.70 8.10 -26.41
C GLN A 48 3.50 9.02 -26.13
N PRO A 49 3.53 10.31 -26.55
CA PRO A 49 2.43 11.24 -26.28
C PRO A 49 1.08 10.76 -26.80
N ARG A 50 1.07 10.10 -27.97
CA ARG A 50 -0.15 9.53 -28.58
C ARG A 50 -0.79 8.45 -27.72
N ILE A 51 0.02 7.66 -27.00
CA ILE A 51 -0.49 6.64 -26.07
C ILE A 51 -1.11 7.34 -24.86
N LEU A 52 -0.39 8.29 -24.24
CA LEU A 52 -0.86 9.00 -23.05
C LEU A 52 -2.12 9.84 -23.28
N ALA A 53 -2.31 10.36 -24.49
CA ALA A 53 -3.50 11.13 -24.86
C ALA A 53 -4.81 10.35 -24.63
N ARG A 54 -4.79 9.01 -24.72
CA ARG A 54 -5.95 8.14 -24.43
C ARG A 54 -6.34 8.10 -22.95
N TYR A 55 -5.45 8.57 -22.07
CA TYR A 55 -5.60 8.59 -20.61
C TYR A 55 -5.61 10.03 -20.06
N ALA A 56 -6.00 10.99 -20.91
CA ALA A 56 -6.27 12.35 -20.49
C ALA A 56 -7.24 12.35 -19.29
N ASP A 57 -7.07 13.33 -18.40
CA ASP A 57 -7.98 13.45 -17.26
C ASP A 57 -9.40 13.71 -17.74
N ALA A 58 -10.33 13.05 -17.08
CA ALA A 58 -11.74 13.07 -17.40
C ALA A 58 -12.55 12.91 -16.11
N PRO A 59 -13.76 13.49 -16.04
CA PRO A 59 -14.66 13.29 -14.92
C PRO A 59 -14.90 11.81 -14.65
N VAL A 60 -15.02 11.46 -13.37
CA VAL A 60 -15.29 10.10 -12.91
C VAL A 60 -16.31 10.15 -11.77
N ASP A 61 -16.97 9.03 -11.53
CA ASP A 61 -17.80 8.85 -10.35
C ASP A 61 -17.05 9.24 -9.06
N ARG A 62 -17.72 10.07 -8.24
CA ARG A 62 -17.15 10.61 -7.01
C ARG A 62 -16.78 9.50 -6.02
N HIS A 63 -17.59 8.44 -5.90
CA HIS A 63 -17.34 7.34 -4.98
C HIS A 63 -16.11 6.55 -5.41
N LEU A 64 -15.95 6.27 -6.70
CA LEU A 64 -14.75 5.62 -7.22
C LEU A 64 -13.49 6.46 -6.90
N ARG A 65 -13.52 7.77 -7.19
CA ARG A 65 -12.39 8.67 -6.88
C ARG A 65 -12.04 8.67 -5.40
N LEU A 66 -13.04 8.82 -4.52
CA LEU A 66 -12.83 8.82 -3.07
C LEU A 66 -12.27 7.49 -2.58
N LEU A 67 -12.80 6.37 -3.06
CA LEU A 67 -12.31 5.04 -2.68
C LEU A 67 -10.85 4.82 -3.10
N LEU A 68 -10.47 5.21 -4.31
CA LEU A 68 -9.08 5.10 -4.77
C LEU A 68 -8.12 5.94 -3.90
N ARG A 69 -8.56 7.12 -3.44
CA ARG A 69 -7.81 7.93 -2.47
C ARG A 69 -7.70 7.26 -1.10
N GLN A 70 -8.76 6.63 -0.61
CA GLN A 70 -8.71 5.86 0.64
C GLN A 70 -7.75 4.68 0.54
N VAL A 71 -7.74 3.97 -0.59
CA VAL A 71 -6.81 2.85 -0.83
C VAL A 71 -5.36 3.36 -0.87
N GLN A 72 -5.10 4.48 -1.54
CA GLN A 72 -3.78 5.11 -1.54
C GLN A 72 -3.32 5.50 -0.13
N ALA A 73 -4.22 6.12 0.66
CA ALA A 73 -3.97 6.47 2.06
C ALA A 73 -3.64 5.25 2.91
N PHE A 74 -4.44 4.19 2.79
CA PHE A 74 -4.20 2.93 3.47
C PHE A 74 -2.81 2.36 3.15
N VAL A 75 -2.44 2.32 1.86
CA VAL A 75 -1.14 1.79 1.43
C VAL A 75 0.02 2.60 2.01
N TRP A 76 -0.06 3.94 2.02
CA TRP A 76 0.96 4.78 2.65
C TRP A 76 1.07 4.54 4.15
N LEU A 77 -0.05 4.63 4.86
CA LEU A 77 -0.09 4.50 6.33
C LEU A 77 0.43 3.15 6.81
N THR A 78 0.21 2.08 6.04
CA THR A 78 0.61 0.72 6.41
C THR A 78 1.96 0.28 5.85
N SER A 79 2.60 1.10 5.00
CA SER A 79 3.90 0.76 4.40
C SER A 79 5.10 0.95 5.32
N GLY A 80 4.97 1.76 6.37
CA GLY A 80 6.11 2.21 7.19
C GLY A 80 6.97 3.29 6.53
N ALA A 81 6.72 3.65 5.26
CA ALA A 81 7.42 4.72 4.55
C ALA A 81 6.87 6.10 4.93
N GLU A 82 7.72 7.13 4.82
CA GLU A 82 7.29 8.51 4.97
C GLU A 82 6.56 8.97 3.71
N ALA A 83 5.33 9.45 3.88
CA ALA A 83 4.54 9.96 2.78
C ALA A 83 5.11 11.29 2.25
N PRO A 84 5.09 11.52 0.91
CA PRO A 84 5.42 12.81 0.31
C PRO A 84 4.58 13.93 0.91
N LYS A 85 5.18 15.11 1.10
CA LYS A 85 4.52 16.28 1.71
C LYS A 85 3.28 16.69 0.93
N GLU A 86 3.32 16.52 -0.38
CA GLU A 86 2.26 16.85 -1.32
C GLU A 86 1.02 15.98 -1.11
N LEU A 87 1.18 14.78 -0.55
CA LEU A 87 0.09 13.86 -0.26
C LEU A 87 -0.36 13.93 1.20
N ALA A 88 0.47 14.46 2.11
CA ALA A 88 0.22 14.38 3.55
C ALA A 88 -1.18 14.88 3.98
N ALA A 89 -1.65 16.00 3.41
CA ALA A 89 -2.99 16.54 3.68
C ALA A 89 -4.10 15.61 3.19
N ASP A 90 -4.00 15.11 1.96
CA ASP A 90 -4.98 14.21 1.35
C ASP A 90 -5.05 12.87 2.10
N LEU A 91 -3.89 12.33 2.52
CA LEU A 91 -3.82 11.10 3.31
C LEU A 91 -4.41 11.30 4.71
N ALA A 92 -4.21 12.47 5.34
CA ALA A 92 -4.80 12.79 6.63
C ALA A 92 -6.33 12.89 6.56
N ILE A 93 -6.87 13.50 5.49
CA ILE A 93 -8.30 13.57 5.25
C ILE A 93 -8.87 12.18 5.01
N ALA A 94 -8.29 11.41 4.08
CA ALA A 94 -8.74 10.05 3.78
C ALA A 94 -8.68 9.12 5.01
N SER A 95 -7.64 9.24 5.82
CA SER A 95 -7.50 8.55 7.11
C SER A 95 -8.60 8.92 8.09
N LYS A 96 -8.86 10.22 8.26
CA LYS A 96 -9.91 10.73 9.14
C LYS A 96 -11.30 10.24 8.70
N ASP A 97 -11.60 10.35 7.41
CA ASP A 97 -12.88 9.94 6.84
C ASP A 97 -13.13 8.44 6.99
N ALA A 98 -12.06 7.64 6.96
CA ALA A 98 -12.12 6.20 7.19
C ALA A 98 -12.00 5.80 8.66
N GLY A 99 -11.83 6.76 9.58
CA GLY A 99 -11.73 6.50 11.03
C GLY A 99 -10.38 5.94 11.49
N TRP A 100 -9.32 6.05 10.68
CA TRP A 100 -8.00 5.43 10.90
C TRP A 100 -7.04 6.28 11.76
N LYS A 101 -7.55 6.91 12.81
CA LYS A 101 -6.79 7.91 13.61
C LYS A 101 -5.51 7.36 14.26
N ASP A 102 -5.45 6.05 14.51
CA ASP A 102 -4.36 5.39 15.25
C ASP A 102 -3.66 4.28 14.43
N PHE A 103 -3.64 4.39 13.10
CA PHE A 103 -2.94 3.40 12.28
C PHE A 103 -1.47 3.32 12.70
N PRO A 104 -0.96 2.10 12.96
CA PRO A 104 0.38 1.94 13.52
C PRO A 104 1.44 2.38 12.52
N ARG A 105 2.41 3.19 12.97
CA ARG A 105 3.76 3.06 12.41
C ARG A 105 4.28 1.71 12.86
N LEU A 106 4.39 0.79 11.91
CA LEU A 106 4.83 -0.57 12.18
C LEU A 106 6.38 -0.58 12.18
N PRO A 107 7.04 -0.82 13.33
CA PRO A 107 8.49 -0.75 13.43
C PRO A 107 9.13 -2.03 12.88
N ASP A 108 10.14 -1.90 12.02
CA ASP A 108 10.82 -3.08 11.49
C ASP A 108 11.89 -3.62 12.43
N PHE A 109 12.24 -2.89 13.49
CA PHE A 109 13.27 -3.27 14.46
C PHE A 109 12.71 -3.34 15.89
N TYR A 110 13.06 -4.42 16.58
CA TYR A 110 12.63 -4.76 17.93
C TYR A 110 13.87 -4.92 18.81
N PRO A 111 14.18 -3.95 19.69
CA PRO A 111 15.36 -4.02 20.53
C PRO A 111 15.26 -5.19 21.51
N ALA A 112 16.37 -5.89 21.72
CA ALA A 112 16.45 -6.93 22.72
C ALA A 112 16.33 -6.29 24.12
N PRO A 113 15.57 -6.91 25.06
CA PRO A 113 15.54 -6.44 26.43
C PRO A 113 16.94 -6.52 27.07
N PRO A 114 17.21 -5.78 28.16
CA PRO A 114 18.45 -5.89 28.93
C PRO A 114 18.74 -7.34 29.34
N LEU A 115 20.02 -7.66 29.57
CA LEU A 115 20.46 -9.00 30.01
C LEU A 115 19.78 -9.37 31.34
N GLY A 116 19.05 -10.49 31.37
CA GLY A 116 18.50 -11.07 32.59
C GLY A 116 17.48 -12.17 32.31
N PRO A 117 17.45 -13.25 33.10
CA PRO A 117 16.43 -14.29 32.96
C PRO A 117 15.06 -13.68 33.30
N ARG A 118 14.12 -13.67 32.33
CA ARG A 118 12.72 -13.20 32.47
C ARG A 118 12.43 -11.69 32.34
N GLN A 119 13.23 -10.93 31.60
CA GLN A 119 12.89 -9.53 31.26
C GLN A 119 12.25 -9.36 29.87
N ASP A 120 11.69 -10.42 29.28
CA ASP A 120 11.07 -10.39 27.96
C ASP A 120 9.59 -10.01 27.97
N ALA A 121 8.93 -10.00 29.13
CA ALA A 121 7.52 -9.64 29.28
C ALA A 121 7.16 -8.27 28.64
N PRO A 122 7.93 -7.18 28.83
CA PRO A 122 7.64 -5.91 28.18
C PRO A 122 7.70 -5.98 26.64
N LEU A 123 8.63 -6.76 26.09
CA LEU A 123 8.73 -6.95 24.64
C LEU A 123 7.57 -7.80 24.12
N ARG A 124 7.17 -8.86 24.83
CA ARG A 124 6.01 -9.68 24.45
C ARG A 124 4.71 -8.88 24.49
N GLU A 125 4.55 -8.00 25.48
CA GLU A 125 3.40 -7.10 25.56
C GLU A 125 3.38 -6.12 24.39
N ARG A 126 4.53 -5.51 24.06
CA ARG A 126 4.65 -4.65 22.88
C ARG A 126 4.29 -5.39 21.59
N LEU A 127 4.78 -6.62 21.40
CA LEU A 127 4.44 -7.45 20.24
C LEU A 127 2.94 -7.80 20.20
N ALA A 128 2.30 -7.99 21.36
CA ALA A 128 0.87 -8.21 21.46
C ALA A 128 0.06 -6.97 21.02
N GLU A 129 0.44 -5.79 21.51
CA GLU A 129 -0.18 -4.52 21.13
C GLU A 129 0.00 -4.20 19.64
N GLU A 130 1.19 -4.46 19.09
CA GLU A 130 1.41 -4.33 17.65
C GLU A 130 0.57 -5.32 16.83
N GLY A 131 0.39 -6.55 17.33
CA GLY A 131 -0.51 -7.54 16.74
C GLY A 131 -1.97 -7.07 16.69
N LYS A 132 -2.48 -6.43 17.75
CA LYS A 132 -3.82 -5.84 17.76
C LYS A 132 -3.97 -4.75 16.69
N LYS A 133 -2.97 -3.88 16.56
CA LYS A 133 -2.98 -2.80 15.55
C LYS A 133 -2.93 -3.36 14.12
N LEU A 134 -2.17 -4.44 13.89
CA LEU A 134 -2.15 -5.16 12.62
C LEU A 134 -3.51 -5.77 12.27
N ALA A 135 -4.21 -6.36 13.24
CA ALA A 135 -5.55 -6.90 13.02
C ALA A 135 -6.53 -5.81 12.57
N SER A 136 -6.50 -4.63 13.19
CA SER A 136 -7.31 -3.48 12.76
C SER A 136 -6.97 -3.02 11.33
N ALA A 137 -5.67 -2.98 10.98
CA ALA A 137 -5.24 -2.63 9.63
C ALA A 137 -5.67 -3.68 8.60
N LEU A 138 -5.59 -4.97 8.93
CA LEU A 138 -6.08 -6.05 8.07
C LEU A 138 -7.56 -5.92 7.78
N ALA A 139 -8.39 -5.75 8.82
CA ALA A 139 -9.84 -5.59 8.66
C ALA A 139 -10.19 -4.38 7.76
N ALA A 140 -9.53 -3.24 7.95
CA ALA A 140 -9.73 -2.07 7.11
C ALA A 140 -9.28 -2.31 5.65
N GLY A 141 -8.16 -3.00 5.43
CA GLY A 141 -7.68 -3.34 4.10
C GLY A 141 -8.65 -4.27 3.36
N GLU A 142 -9.18 -5.27 4.05
CA GLU A 142 -10.19 -6.20 3.51
C GLU A 142 -11.50 -5.49 3.17
N GLU A 143 -11.96 -4.57 4.01
CA GLU A 143 -13.13 -3.75 3.74
C GLU A 143 -12.94 -2.88 2.48
N LEU A 144 -11.78 -2.24 2.33
CA LEU A 144 -11.45 -1.48 1.11
C LEU A 144 -11.42 -2.35 -0.13
N LEU A 145 -10.87 -3.56 -0.02
CA LEU A 145 -10.83 -4.52 -1.13
C LEU A 145 -12.25 -4.95 -1.53
N GLU A 146 -13.13 -5.20 -0.55
CA GLU A 146 -14.53 -5.50 -0.80
C GLU A 146 -15.24 -4.33 -1.50
N LYS A 147 -15.04 -3.10 -1.02
CA LYS A 147 -15.59 -1.89 -1.65
C LYS A 147 -15.10 -1.73 -3.09
N LEU A 148 -13.82 -1.99 -3.37
CA LEU A 148 -13.28 -1.94 -4.74
C LEU A 148 -13.96 -2.98 -5.62
N ASN A 149 -14.13 -4.20 -5.13
CA ASN A 149 -14.80 -5.27 -5.86
C ASN A 149 -16.26 -4.90 -6.20
N LYS A 150 -16.98 -4.24 -5.28
CA LYS A 150 -18.37 -3.78 -5.50
C LYS A 150 -18.48 -2.66 -6.55
N LEU A 151 -17.39 -1.93 -6.83
CA LEU A 151 -17.36 -0.86 -7.83
C LEU A 151 -16.84 -1.30 -9.20
N SER A 152 -16.75 -2.61 -9.49
CA SER A 152 -16.27 -3.11 -10.78
C SER A 152 -17.06 -2.58 -11.97
N GLU A 153 -18.40 -2.55 -11.87
CA GLU A 153 -19.26 -2.00 -12.93
C GLU A 153 -19.06 -0.49 -13.13
N VAL A 154 -18.82 0.25 -12.03
CA VAL A 154 -18.50 1.68 -12.09
C VAL A 154 -17.16 1.90 -12.78
N ARG A 155 -16.17 1.05 -12.47
CA ARG A 155 -14.89 1.04 -13.16
C ARG A 155 -15.07 0.78 -14.66
N ASP A 156 -15.85 -0.22 -15.07
CA ASP A 156 -15.96 -0.60 -16.49
C ASP A 156 -16.53 0.51 -17.38
N ARG A 157 -17.42 1.35 -16.84
CA ARG A 157 -17.97 2.54 -17.51
C ARG A 157 -17.16 3.82 -17.32
N SER A 158 -16.07 3.78 -16.54
CA SER A 158 -15.21 4.94 -16.27
C SER A 158 -14.21 5.19 -17.42
N PRO A 159 -13.67 6.41 -17.55
CA PRO A 159 -12.60 6.68 -18.51
C PRO A 159 -11.37 5.78 -18.29
N LEU A 160 -10.61 5.53 -19.38
CA LEU A 160 -9.47 4.59 -19.36
C LEU A 160 -8.44 4.87 -18.27
N ARG A 161 -8.17 6.14 -17.97
CA ARG A 161 -7.30 6.56 -16.85
C ARG A 161 -7.77 5.96 -15.54
N TRP A 162 -9.05 6.10 -15.23
CA TRP A 162 -9.66 5.65 -13.97
C TRP A 162 -9.81 4.14 -13.89
N GLN A 163 -10.02 3.47 -15.03
CA GLN A 163 -9.91 2.01 -15.11
C GLN A 163 -8.51 1.53 -14.71
N ALA A 164 -7.47 2.13 -15.28
CA ALA A 164 -6.09 1.77 -14.97
C ALA A 164 -5.70 2.10 -13.51
N HIS A 165 -6.20 3.21 -12.97
CA HIS A 165 -6.05 3.55 -11.55
C HIS A 165 -6.63 2.47 -10.64
N HIS A 166 -7.89 2.10 -10.90
CA HIS A 166 -8.59 1.07 -10.13
C HIS A 166 -7.85 -0.26 -10.15
N ASP A 167 -7.47 -0.73 -11.33
CA ASP A 167 -6.84 -2.04 -11.48
C ASP A 167 -5.48 -2.07 -10.76
N TYR A 168 -4.68 -1.03 -10.91
CA TYR A 168 -3.40 -0.92 -10.21
C TYR A 168 -3.57 -0.83 -8.70
N LEU A 169 -4.44 0.04 -8.19
CA LEU A 169 -4.62 0.19 -6.74
C LEU A 169 -5.21 -1.06 -6.10
N LYS A 170 -6.08 -1.79 -6.81
CA LYS A 170 -6.57 -3.09 -6.38
C LYS A 170 -5.43 -4.10 -6.26
N ALA A 171 -4.55 -4.21 -7.27
CA ALA A 171 -3.39 -5.09 -7.21
C ALA A 171 -2.42 -4.69 -6.08
N ARG A 172 -2.16 -3.39 -5.92
CA ARG A 172 -1.28 -2.86 -4.86
C ARG A 172 -1.84 -3.06 -3.46
N LEU A 173 -3.16 -2.96 -3.29
CA LEU A 173 -3.85 -3.23 -2.04
C LEU A 173 -3.76 -4.71 -1.66
N LEU A 174 -3.95 -5.62 -2.61
CA LEU A 174 -3.77 -7.06 -2.38
C LEU A 174 -2.36 -7.38 -1.85
N LEU A 175 -1.32 -6.81 -2.49
CA LEU A 175 0.05 -6.98 -2.01
C LEU A 175 0.26 -6.38 -0.61
N GLN A 176 -0.36 -5.23 -0.33
CA GLN A 176 -0.25 -4.59 0.99
C GLN A 176 -0.90 -5.44 2.09
N ILE A 177 -2.11 -5.96 1.85
CA ILE A 177 -2.80 -6.83 2.80
C ILE A 177 -2.00 -8.13 3.00
N ALA A 178 -1.45 -8.71 1.92
CA ALA A 178 -0.57 -9.87 2.01
C ALA A 178 0.67 -9.61 2.87
N ASN A 179 1.31 -8.45 2.73
CA ASN A 179 2.44 -8.04 3.56
C ASN A 179 2.05 -7.86 5.04
N LEU A 180 0.86 -7.31 5.32
CA LEU A 180 0.34 -7.18 6.69
C LEU A 180 0.09 -8.55 7.34
N TYR A 181 -0.44 -9.53 6.59
CA TYR A 181 -0.60 -10.91 7.05
C TYR A 181 0.75 -11.57 7.37
N GLU A 182 1.74 -11.37 6.50
CA GLU A 182 3.09 -11.90 6.71
C GLU A 182 3.71 -11.30 7.98
N ARG A 183 3.58 -9.99 8.14
CA ARG A 183 4.07 -9.28 9.32
C ARG A 183 3.40 -9.77 10.60
N SER A 184 2.07 -9.91 10.59
CA SER A 184 1.31 -10.46 11.72
C SER A 184 1.83 -11.85 12.11
N SER A 185 2.08 -12.69 11.11
CA SER A 185 2.64 -14.03 11.31
C SER A 185 4.06 -13.98 11.91
N ALA A 186 4.93 -13.11 11.39
CA ALA A 186 6.29 -12.94 11.90
C ALA A 186 6.30 -12.46 13.36
N LEU A 187 5.45 -11.50 13.73
CA LEU A 187 5.33 -11.03 15.11
C LEU A 187 4.78 -12.11 16.04
N ALA A 188 3.80 -12.90 15.59
CA ALA A 188 3.28 -14.03 16.36
C ALA A 188 4.35 -15.10 16.61
N ARG A 189 5.16 -15.44 15.58
CA ARG A 189 6.31 -16.36 15.72
C ARG A 189 7.31 -15.83 16.74
N MET A 190 7.74 -14.57 16.59
CA MET A 190 8.68 -13.92 17.49
C MET A 190 8.15 -13.82 18.93
N ARG A 191 6.86 -13.53 19.10
CA ARG A 191 6.22 -13.48 20.42
C ARG A 191 6.15 -14.84 21.09
N ARG A 192 6.03 -15.93 20.32
CA ARG A 192 6.07 -17.30 20.87
C ARG A 192 7.48 -17.64 21.34
N GLU A 193 8.44 -17.47 20.44
CA GLU A 193 9.84 -17.82 20.64
C GLU A 193 10.73 -16.80 19.94
N PHE A 194 11.59 -16.13 20.71
CA PHE A 194 12.53 -15.17 20.15
C PHE A 194 13.64 -15.90 19.40
N PRO A 195 13.98 -15.47 18.16
CA PRO A 195 15.16 -15.99 17.47
C PRO A 195 16.42 -15.84 18.34
N PRO A 196 17.36 -16.80 18.30
CA PRO A 196 18.59 -16.71 19.09
C PRO A 196 19.37 -15.45 18.71
N LEU A 197 20.00 -14.85 19.72
CA LEU A 197 20.66 -13.55 19.59
C LEU A 197 22.11 -13.64 20.04
N ASP A 198 23.05 -13.41 19.11
CA ASP A 198 24.49 -13.43 19.35
C ASP A 198 24.95 -12.11 19.99
N ARG A 199 24.96 -12.06 21.33
CA ARG A 199 25.53 -10.93 22.07
C ARG A 199 27.06 -11.06 22.15
N PRO A 200 27.84 -9.97 21.96
CA PRO A 200 27.43 -8.55 21.95
C PRO A 200 27.11 -7.98 20.55
N ARG A 201 27.21 -8.78 19.49
CA ARG A 201 27.13 -8.31 18.09
C ARG A 201 25.73 -7.88 17.67
N GLN A 202 24.72 -8.42 18.33
CA GLN A 202 23.32 -8.17 18.02
C GLN A 202 22.62 -7.45 19.18
N HIS A 203 21.73 -6.52 18.84
CA HIS A 203 21.01 -5.65 19.79
C HIS A 203 19.49 -5.78 19.70
N GLY A 204 18.99 -6.68 18.84
CA GLY A 204 17.56 -6.89 18.63
C GLY A 204 17.28 -7.68 17.37
N TRP A 205 16.01 -7.74 17.01
CA TRP A 205 15.51 -8.43 15.83
C TRP A 205 15.00 -7.43 14.81
N ARG A 206 15.17 -7.75 13.53
CA ARG A 206 14.65 -6.95 12.43
C ARG A 206 13.82 -7.82 11.52
N LEU A 207 12.68 -7.33 11.07
CA LEU A 207 11.93 -7.93 9.98
C LEU A 207 12.68 -7.68 8.67
N VAL A 208 13.03 -8.75 7.96
CA VAL A 208 13.84 -8.67 6.74
C VAL A 208 13.06 -9.29 5.59
N PRO A 209 12.96 -8.65 4.42
CA PRO A 209 12.30 -9.23 3.26
C PRO A 209 12.91 -10.57 2.86
N THR A 210 12.06 -11.59 2.66
CA THR A 210 12.45 -12.90 2.13
C THR A 210 11.75 -13.16 0.79
N PRO A 211 12.28 -14.01 -0.10
CA PRO A 211 11.64 -14.30 -1.39
C PRO A 211 10.31 -15.06 -1.31
N GLN A 212 10.04 -15.72 -0.18
CA GLN A 212 8.88 -16.59 -0.01
C GLN A 212 8.11 -16.22 1.24
N MET A 213 6.79 -16.13 1.13
CA MET A 213 5.91 -15.97 2.28
C MET A 213 5.91 -17.25 3.11
N GLU A 214 6.11 -17.12 4.42
CA GLU A 214 6.00 -18.22 5.38
C GLU A 214 4.70 -18.15 6.18
N GLY A 215 4.11 -16.96 6.26
CA GLY A 215 2.94 -16.65 7.09
C GLY A 215 1.60 -17.21 6.59
N ASP A 216 0.56 -16.49 6.98
CA ASP A 216 -0.85 -16.87 6.89
C ASP A 216 -1.30 -17.32 5.46
N PRO A 217 -2.07 -18.43 5.33
CA PRO A 217 -2.62 -18.88 4.06
C PRO A 217 -3.49 -17.84 3.31
N VAL A 218 -4.20 -16.98 4.03
CA VAL A 218 -5.00 -15.87 3.46
C VAL A 218 -4.07 -14.86 2.80
N GLY A 219 -3.01 -14.44 3.49
CA GLY A 219 -1.98 -13.56 2.92
C GLY A 219 -1.37 -14.14 1.64
N LYS A 220 -1.00 -15.43 1.67
CA LYS A 220 -0.48 -16.15 0.48
C LYS A 220 -1.49 -16.18 -0.67
N LYS A 221 -2.78 -16.36 -0.38
CA LYS A 221 -3.85 -16.32 -1.39
C LYS A 221 -3.96 -14.93 -2.03
N LEU A 222 -3.96 -13.88 -1.22
CA LEU A 222 -4.04 -12.49 -1.71
C LEU A 222 -2.83 -12.12 -2.57
N PHE A 223 -1.62 -12.52 -2.16
CA PHE A 223 -0.41 -12.34 -2.97
C PHE A 223 -0.53 -13.04 -4.34
N ARG A 224 -1.01 -14.28 -4.37
CA ARG A 224 -1.26 -15.00 -5.63
C ARG A 224 -2.33 -14.35 -6.50
N GLN A 225 -3.33 -13.69 -5.91
CA GLN A 225 -4.35 -12.95 -6.65
C GLN A 225 -3.82 -11.65 -7.28
N ALA A 226 -2.82 -11.01 -6.67
CA ALA A 226 -2.22 -9.79 -7.21
C ALA A 226 -1.46 -10.04 -8.52
N GLY A 227 -0.73 -11.16 -8.63
CA GLY A 227 0.09 -11.50 -9.80
C GLY A 227 -0.64 -11.40 -11.14
N PRO A 228 -1.76 -12.13 -11.34
CA PRO A 228 -2.54 -12.05 -12.57
C PRO A 228 -3.10 -10.65 -12.87
N LEU A 229 -3.47 -9.87 -11.85
CA LEU A 229 -3.94 -8.49 -12.06
C LEU A 229 -2.80 -7.59 -12.57
N LEU A 230 -1.59 -7.72 -12.01
CA LEU A 230 -0.43 -6.98 -12.48
C LEU A 230 -0.09 -7.35 -13.93
N GLU A 231 -0.18 -8.62 -14.29
CA GLU A 231 0.00 -9.06 -15.67
C GLU A 231 -1.06 -8.48 -16.61
N GLN A 232 -2.33 -8.46 -16.20
CA GLN A 232 -3.40 -7.83 -16.96
C GLN A 232 -3.14 -6.33 -17.16
N ILE A 233 -2.63 -5.61 -16.15
CA ILE A 233 -2.28 -4.18 -16.28
C ILE A 233 -1.22 -3.97 -17.37
N THR A 234 -0.16 -4.79 -17.38
CA THR A 234 0.88 -4.70 -18.43
C THR A 234 0.35 -4.99 -19.83
N LYS A 235 -0.65 -5.87 -19.96
CA LYS A 235 -1.29 -6.21 -21.24
C LYS A 235 -2.31 -5.16 -21.69
N ASN A 236 -3.08 -4.61 -20.76
CA ASN A 236 -4.18 -3.69 -21.06
C ASN A 236 -3.71 -2.23 -21.24
N TYR A 237 -2.60 -1.86 -20.60
CA TYR A 237 -2.09 -0.49 -20.58
C TYR A 237 -0.61 -0.40 -21.02
N PRO A 238 -0.21 -1.03 -22.13
CA PRO A 238 1.21 -1.12 -22.51
C PRO A 238 1.81 0.26 -22.79
N GLY A 239 3.05 0.48 -22.34
CA GLY A 239 3.75 1.75 -22.60
C GLY A 239 3.14 2.94 -21.87
N THR A 240 2.54 2.70 -20.70
CA THR A 240 1.99 3.72 -19.79
C THR A 240 2.68 3.66 -18.43
N PRO A 241 2.50 4.67 -17.55
CA PRO A 241 3.01 4.60 -16.19
C PRO A 241 2.49 3.40 -15.38
N TRP A 242 1.24 2.95 -15.61
CA TRP A 242 0.68 1.78 -14.91
C TRP A 242 1.38 0.49 -15.29
N ASP A 243 1.81 0.35 -16.55
CA ASP A 243 2.62 -0.79 -17.01
C ASP A 243 3.97 -0.83 -16.27
N VAL A 244 4.68 0.29 -16.20
CA VAL A 244 5.96 0.39 -15.45
C VAL A 244 5.76 0.07 -13.97
N LEU A 245 4.72 0.62 -13.35
CA LEU A 245 4.39 0.35 -11.95
C LEU A 245 4.06 -1.13 -11.74
N ALA A 246 3.26 -1.74 -12.61
CA ALA A 246 2.93 -3.16 -12.50
C ALA A 246 4.14 -4.06 -12.68
N GLN A 247 5.02 -3.75 -13.63
CA GLN A 247 6.29 -4.47 -13.81
C GLN A 247 7.19 -4.35 -12.58
N ARG A 248 7.22 -3.19 -11.91
CA ARG A 248 7.92 -3.03 -10.63
C ARG A 248 7.31 -3.95 -9.57
N GLU A 249 6.00 -3.88 -9.37
CA GLU A 249 5.35 -4.64 -8.30
C GLU A 249 5.43 -6.17 -8.50
N ARG A 250 5.54 -6.65 -9.74
CA ARG A 250 5.80 -8.07 -10.01
C ARG A 250 7.16 -8.56 -9.51
N LYS A 251 8.11 -7.64 -9.27
CA LYS A 251 9.43 -7.93 -8.70
C LYS A 251 9.45 -7.77 -7.17
N SER A 252 8.35 -7.30 -6.58
CA SER A 252 8.23 -7.16 -5.13
C SER A 252 8.15 -8.53 -4.46
N SER A 253 8.74 -8.62 -3.27
CA SER A 253 8.50 -9.75 -2.37
C SER A 253 7.83 -9.24 -1.11
N VAL A 254 6.82 -9.96 -0.64
CA VAL A 254 6.08 -9.60 0.58
C VAL A 254 6.39 -10.52 1.76
N GLY A 255 7.29 -11.50 1.59
CA GLY A 255 7.76 -12.41 2.64
C GLY A 255 8.62 -11.70 3.70
N LEU A 256 8.55 -12.16 4.97
CA LEU A 256 9.29 -11.63 6.14
C LEU A 256 9.75 -12.74 7.10
#